data_AF-A0A3B0K6X9-F1
#
_entry.id   AF-A0A3B0K6X9-F1
#
_cell.length_a   1.000
_cell.length_b   1.000
_cell.length_c   1.000
_cell.angle_alpha   90.00
_cell.angle_beta   90.00
_cell.angle_gamma   90.00
#
_symmetry.space_group_name_H-M   'P 1'
#
loop_
_entity.id
_entity.type
_entity.pdbx_description
1 polymer ?
#
loop_
_entity_poly.entity_id
_entity_poly.type
_entity_poly.pdbx_seq_one_letter_code
_entity_poly.pdbx_strand_id
1 'polypeptide(L)' 'LYEKYSAFMKEYLSLGHMFLVPSEDRKKCQYFLPHHCVIKEDSSTTKLRVVFDGSAATTS' A
#
# COMPACT_ATOMS: atom_id res chain seq x y z
N LEU A 1 -3.71 -13.29 6.19
CA LEU A 1 -3.57 -11.81 6.05
C LEU A 1 -2.63 -11.43 4.91
N TYR A 2 -1.39 -11.93 4.92
CA TYR A 2 -0.38 -11.66 3.88
C TYR A 2 -0.87 -11.94 2.44
N GLU A 3 -1.50 -13.08 2.18
CA GLU A 3 -1.98 -13.42 0.83
C GLU A 3 -3.03 -12.43 0.30
N LYS A 4 -4.00 -12.04 1.15
CA LYS A 4 -5.02 -11.04 0.80
C LYS A 4 -4.39 -9.66 0.53
N TYR A 5 -3.39 -9.28 1.31
CA TYR A 5 -2.63 -8.05 1.08
C TYR A 5 -1.81 -8.13 -0.22
N SER A 6 -1.12 -9.24 -0.47
CA SER A 6 -0.34 -9.46 -1.70
C SER A 6 -1.24 -9.43 -2.94
N ALA A 7 -2.43 -10.03 -2.87
CA ALA A 7 -3.43 -9.97 -3.92
C ALA A 7 -3.88 -8.51 -4.19
N PHE A 8 -4.20 -7.75 -3.14
CA PHE A 8 -4.52 -6.33 -3.26
C PHE A 8 -3.38 -5.54 -3.92
N MET A 9 -2.13 -5.73 -3.50
CA MET A 9 -0.99 -5.01 -4.10
C MET A 9 -0.82 -5.37 -5.58
N LYS A 10 -1.01 -6.63 -5.97
CA LYS A 10 -0.99 -7.02 -7.40
C LYS A 10 -2.10 -6.36 -8.20
N GLU A 11 -3.32 -6.32 -7.66
CA GLU A 11 -4.46 -5.65 -8.29
C GLU A 11 -4.18 -4.14 -8.44
N TYR A 12 -3.72 -3.49 -7.37
CA TYR A 12 -3.35 -2.07 -7.35
C TYR A 12 -2.28 -1.72 -8.41
N LEU A 13 -1.31 -2.62 -8.62
CA LEU A 13 -0.33 -2.53 -9.73
C LEU A 13 -1.00 -2.69 -11.10
N SER A 14 -1.83 -3.73 -11.27
CA SER A 14 -2.49 -4.01 -12.56
C SER A 14 -3.47 -2.93 -13.01
N LEU A 15 -4.10 -2.24 -12.06
CA LEU A 15 -4.98 -1.10 -12.30
C LEU A 15 -4.20 0.19 -12.62
N GLY A 16 -2.87 0.16 -12.55
CA GLY A 16 -2.00 1.31 -12.80
C GLY A 16 -2.02 2.35 -11.67
N HIS A 17 -2.50 2.00 -10.47
CA HIS A 17 -2.49 2.89 -9.31
C HIS A 17 -1.13 3.00 -8.63
N MET A 18 -0.20 2.09 -8.93
CA MET A 18 1.22 2.19 -8.58
C MET A 18 2.09 1.61 -9.68
N PHE A 19 3.39 1.89 -9.61
CA PHE A 19 4.40 1.30 -10.48
C PHE A 19 5.66 0.98 -9.68
N LEU A 20 6.50 0.09 -10.21
CA LEU A 20 7.77 -0.24 -9.60
C LEU A 20 8.76 0.92 -9.77
N VAL A 21 9.29 1.42 -8.67
CA VAL A 21 10.31 2.47 -8.69
C VAL A 21 11.58 1.96 -9.39
N PRO A 22 12.06 2.65 -10.45
CA PRO A 22 13.31 2.28 -11.11
C PRO A 22 14.49 2.26 -10.15
N SER A 23 15.43 1.34 -10.39
CA SER A 23 16.60 1.15 -9.51
C SER A 23 17.43 2.42 -9.30
N GLU A 24 17.49 3.27 -10.33
CA GLU A 24 18.24 4.53 -10.36
C GLU A 24 17.59 5.61 -9.49
N ASP A 25 16.28 5.56 -9.35
CA ASP A 25 15.48 6.55 -8.60
C ASP A 25 15.22 6.14 -7.16
N ARG A 26 15.59 4.92 -6.75
CA ARG A 26 15.44 4.45 -5.36
C ARG A 26 16.12 5.38 -4.34
N LYS A 27 17.22 6.04 -4.72
CA LYS A 27 17.90 7.03 -3.86
C LYS A 27 17.26 8.43 -3.91
N LYS A 28 16.45 8.72 -4.94
CA LYS A 28 15.74 9.99 -5.12
C LYS A 28 14.37 10.00 -4.45
N CYS A 29 13.75 8.83 -4.28
CA CYS A 29 12.53 8.66 -3.48
C CYS A 29 12.86 8.87 -1.99
N GLN A 30 12.85 10.12 -1.54
CA GLN A 30 13.12 10.51 -0.16
C GLN A 30 11.88 10.43 0.74
N TYR A 31 10.70 10.19 0.16
CA TYR A 31 9.44 10.14 0.89
C TYR A 31 8.83 8.75 0.80
N PHE A 32 8.51 8.21 1.96
CA PHE A 32 7.75 6.99 2.10
C PHE A 32 6.38 7.34 2.65
N LEU A 33 5.33 6.73 2.08
CA LEU A 33 3.97 6.82 2.59
C LEU A 33 3.65 5.46 3.25
N PRO A 34 3.73 5.36 4.58
CA PRO A 34 3.43 4.11 5.27
C PRO A 34 2.02 3.63 4.95
N HIS A 35 1.85 2.32 4.87
CA HIS A 35 0.54 1.72 4.68
C HIS A 35 0.36 0.49 5.56
N HIS A 36 -0.87 0.20 5.94
CA HIS A 36 -1.20 -1.02 6.66
C HIS A 36 -2.55 -1.59 6.19
N CYS A 37 -2.74 -2.89 6.39
CA CYS A 37 -3.97 -3.57 6.03
C CYS A 37 -4.92 -3.64 7.24
N VAL A 38 -6.20 -3.33 6.99
CA VAL A 38 -7.28 -3.37 7.98
C VAL A 38 -8.32 -4.37 7.49
N ILE A 39 -8.75 -5.26 8.38
CA ILE A 39 -9.90 -6.15 8.17
C ILE A 39 -11.06 -5.58 8.98
N LYS A 40 -12.21 -5.37 8.33
CA LYS A 40 -13.48 -5.17 9.03
C LYS A 40 -14.22 -6.50 9.07
N GLU A 41 -14.45 -7.00 10.28
CA GLU A 41 -15.15 -8.27 10.52
C GLU A 41 -16.67 -8.12 10.31
N ASP A 42 -17.19 -6.89 10.44
CA ASP A 42 -18.63 -6.59 10.50
C ASP A 42 -19.30 -6.42 9.11
N SER A 43 -18.57 -6.62 8.02
CA SER A 43 -19.11 -6.50 6.67
C SER A 43 -19.43 -7.88 6.11
N SER A 44 -20.63 -8.04 5.52
CA SER A 44 -21.07 -9.25 4.82
C SER A 44 -20.07 -9.77 3.78
N THR A 45 -19.16 -8.89 3.32
CA THR A 45 -17.91 -9.26 2.65
C THR A 45 -16.75 -8.84 3.56
N THR A 46 -16.00 -9.79 4.13
CA THR A 46 -14.79 -9.51 4.92
C THR A 46 -13.67 -8.96 4.03
N LYS A 47 -13.84 -7.73 3.52
CA LYS A 47 -13.00 -7.11 2.50
C LYS A 47 -11.81 -6.43 3.18
N LEU A 48 -10.62 -6.90 2.88
CA LEU A 48 -9.36 -6.25 3.27
C LEU A 48 -9.32 -4.85 2.64
N ARG A 49 -8.90 -3.86 3.43
CA ARG A 49 -8.64 -2.49 2.97
C ARG A 49 -7.20 -2.14 3.29
N VAL A 50 -6.50 -1.49 2.37
CA VAL A 50 -5.18 -0.90 2.63
C VAL A 50 -5.37 0.59 2.91
N VAL A 51 -4.81 1.06 4.03
CA VAL A 51 -4.87 2.45 4.47
C VAL A 51 -3.47 3.03 4.37
N PHE A 52 -3.36 4.19 3.72
CA PHE A 52 -2.13 4.96 3.62
C PHE A 52 -2.14 6.05 4.69
N ASP A 53 -1.09 6.11 5.49
CA ASP A 53 -0.95 7.08 6.57
C ASP A 53 -0.26 8.35 6.08
N GLY A 54 -1.07 9.29 5.60
CA GLY A 54 -0.59 10.62 5.19
C GLY A 54 -0.19 11.53 6.36
N SER A 55 -0.41 11.11 7.61
CA SER A 55 0.00 11.85 8.81
C SER A 55 1.36 11.41 9.33
N ALA A 56 1.93 10.35 8.77
CA ALA A 56 3.22 9.82 9.18
C ALA A 56 4.32 10.88 9.02
N ALA A 57 5.02 11.15 10.13
CA ALA A 57 6.13 12.10 10.14
C ALA A 57 7.25 11.58 9.24
N THR A 58 7.62 12.36 8.24
CA THR A 58 8.81 12.11 7.42
C THR A 58 10.00 12.87 8.02
N THR A 59 11.13 12.21 8.22
CA THR A 59 12.39 12.90 8.52
C THR A 59 12.85 13.62 7.26
N SER A 60 12.78 14.95 7.27
CA SER A 60 13.40 15.81 6.22
C SER A 60 14.89 15.96 6.45
#